data_AF-A0A148KLP9-F1
#
_entry.id   AF-A0A148KLP9-F1
#
_cell.length_a   1.000
_cell.length_b   1.000
_cell.length_c   1.000
_cell.angle_alpha   90.00
_cell.angle_beta   90.00
_cell.angle_gamma   90.00
#
_symmetry.space_group_name_H-M   'P 1'
#
loop_
_entity.id
_entity.type
_entity.pdbx_description
1 polymer ?
#
loop_
_entity_poly.entity_id
_entity_poly.type
_entity_poly.pdbx_seq_one_letter_code
_entity_poly.pdbx_strand_id
1 'polypeptide(L)'
;MAWQLRHEDIFTRVKLSGMTLIELMVVVAIVAILAIVVYPTFEGHIIKSRRNDGATQLLRIKLQQESYRLNHPSYATSSQLTLPVSDYYDFSIVNISASTYTIVALAKGSQQTDSACQTLAIDQSMNKTPAHCW
;
A
#
# COMPACT_ATOMS: atom_id res chain seq x y z
N MET A 1 63.64 44.31 -9.76
CA MET A 1 62.41 44.42 -8.94
C MET A 1 61.30 43.65 -9.62
N ALA A 2 61.13 42.36 -9.30
CA ALA A 2 59.85 41.65 -9.47
C ALA A 2 59.97 40.30 -8.77
N TRP A 3 59.12 40.14 -7.77
CA TRP A 3 59.00 39.07 -6.80
C TRP A 3 58.64 37.73 -7.46
N GLN A 4 59.43 36.68 -7.20
CA GLN A 4 59.02 35.31 -7.48
C GLN A 4 58.40 34.75 -6.20
N LEU A 5 57.08 34.90 -6.08
CA LEU A 5 56.30 34.35 -4.97
C LEU A 5 56.32 32.82 -5.08
N ARG A 6 57.05 32.18 -4.17
CA ARG A 6 56.97 30.75 -3.92
C ARG A 6 55.60 30.46 -3.29
N HIS A 7 54.68 29.92 -4.07
CA HIS A 7 53.48 29.27 -3.56
C HIS A 7 53.91 27.96 -2.90
N GLU A 8 53.98 27.95 -1.57
CA GLU A 8 54.01 26.70 -0.83
C GLU A 8 52.58 26.16 -0.79
N ASP A 9 52.27 25.27 -1.73
CA ASP A 9 51.04 24.48 -1.67
C ASP A 9 51.11 23.59 -0.42
N ILE A 10 50.47 24.05 0.66
CA ILE A 10 50.27 23.28 1.88
C ILE A 10 49.32 22.14 1.53
N PHE A 11 49.86 21.02 1.04
CA PHE A 11 49.15 19.76 0.95
C PHE A 11 48.86 19.28 2.39
N THR A 12 47.75 19.73 2.94
CA THR A 12 47.17 19.20 4.17
C THR A 12 46.80 17.74 3.88
N ARG A 13 47.66 16.80 4.30
CA ARG A 13 47.33 15.38 4.27
C ARG A 13 46.15 15.15 5.21
N VAL A 14 44.96 14.98 4.64
CA VAL A 14 43.82 14.41 5.36
C VAL A 14 44.24 12.99 5.78
N LYS A 15 44.39 12.78 7.09
CA LYS A 15 44.61 11.42 7.63
C LYS A 15 43.32 10.63 7.42
N LEU A 16 43.34 9.69 6.48
CA LEU A 16 42.34 8.63 6.40
C LEU A 16 42.51 7.73 7.62
N SER A 17 41.65 7.91 8.62
CA SER A 17 41.52 6.95 9.73
C SER A 17 40.80 5.71 9.18
N GLY A 18 41.42 4.54 9.30
CA GLY A 18 40.79 3.27 8.92
C GLY A 18 39.84 2.79 10.01
N MET A 19 38.69 2.23 9.61
CA MET A 19 37.82 1.50 10.54
C MET A 19 38.49 0.19 10.97
N THR A 20 38.24 -0.20 12.22
CA THR A 20 38.77 -1.48 12.74
C THR A 20 37.84 -2.64 12.37
N LEU A 21 38.39 -3.86 12.32
CA LEU A 21 37.59 -5.07 12.06
C LEU A 21 36.55 -5.30 13.16
N ILE A 22 36.90 -5.01 14.43
CA ILE A 22 35.99 -5.15 15.57
C ILE A 22 34.83 -4.15 15.51
N GLU A 23 35.08 -2.92 15.07
CA GLU A 23 34.04 -1.90 14.87
C GLU A 23 33.02 -2.35 13.84
N LEU A 24 33.47 -2.94 12.73
CA LEU A 24 32.58 -3.50 11.72
C LEU A 24 31.77 -4.68 12.26
N MET A 25 32.36 -5.56 13.08
CA MET A 25 31.62 -6.67 13.71
C MET A 25 30.52 -6.18 14.65
N VAL A 26 30.78 -5.12 15.42
CA VAL A 26 29.77 -4.51 16.30
C VAL A 26 28.65 -3.87 15.49
N VAL A 27 28.97 -3.15 14.41
CA VAL A 27 27.95 -2.54 13.52
C VAL A 27 27.06 -3.62 12.90
N VAL A 28 27.63 -4.71 12.38
CA VAL A 28 26.86 -5.82 11.81
C VAL A 28 25.96 -6.47 12.86
N ALA A 29 26.47 -6.66 14.08
CA ALA A 29 25.67 -7.22 15.17
C ALA A 29 24.46 -6.32 15.51
N ILE A 30 24.65 -5.00 15.57
CA ILE A 30 23.56 -4.05 15.82
C ILE A 30 22.53 -4.08 14.68
N VAL A 31 22.98 -4.04 13.42
CA VAL A 31 22.08 -4.09 12.26
C VAL A 31 21.27 -5.39 12.22
N ALA A 32 21.88 -6.53 12.56
CA ALA A 32 21.19 -7.81 12.62
C ALA A 32 20.06 -7.81 13.67
N ILE A 33 20.29 -7.24 14.85
CA ILE A 33 19.27 -7.12 15.90
C ILE A 33 18.12 -6.22 15.45
N LEU A 34 18.43 -5.07 14.83
CA LEU A 34 17.42 -4.12 14.36
C LEU A 34 16.55 -4.72 13.23
N ALA A 35 17.16 -5.48 12.32
CA ALA A 35 16.44 -6.07 11.19
C ALA A 35 15.30 -7.00 11.62
N ILE A 36 15.48 -7.75 12.71
CA ILE A 36 14.47 -8.69 13.23
C ILE A 36 13.21 -7.96 13.69
N VAL A 37 13.35 -6.78 14.31
CA VAL A 37 12.22 -6.01 14.83
C VAL A 37 11.50 -5.23 13.72
N VAL A 38 12.26 -4.66 12.79
CA VAL A 38 11.72 -3.74 11.79
C VAL A 38 10.93 -4.47 10.70
N TYR A 39 11.42 -5.62 10.22
CA TYR A 39 10.84 -6.31 9.05
C TYR A 39 9.34 -6.68 9.17
N PRO A 40 8.87 -7.37 10.23
CA PRO A 40 7.47 -7.80 10.30
C PRO A 40 6.49 -6.63 10.36
N THR A 41 6.91 -5.49 10.93
CA THR A 41 6.03 -4.33 11.05
C THR A 41 5.72 -3.73 9.69
N PHE A 42 6.67 -3.72 8.76
CA PHE A 42 6.50 -3.07 7.46
C PHE A 42 5.46 -3.79 6.58
N GLU A 43 5.46 -5.12 6.57
CA GLU A 43 4.50 -5.92 5.80
C GLU A 43 3.05 -5.61 6.20
N GLY A 44 2.78 -5.53 7.50
CA GLY A 44 1.45 -5.18 8.01
C GLY A 44 0.97 -3.79 7.57
N HIS A 45 1.87 -2.81 7.47
CA HIS A 45 1.52 -1.47 6.98
C HIS A 45 1.15 -1.49 5.50
N ILE A 46 1.88 -2.26 4.69
CA ILE A 46 1.59 -2.40 3.26
C ILE A 46 0.24 -3.08 3.04
N ILE A 47 -0.05 -4.16 3.76
CA ILE A 47 -1.34 -4.88 3.70
C ILE A 47 -2.50 -3.95 4.06
N LYS A 48 -2.37 -3.17 5.14
CA LYS A 48 -3.39 -2.19 5.55
C LYS A 48 -3.56 -1.08 4.52
N SER A 49 -2.47 -0.59 3.94
CA SER A 49 -2.51 0.43 2.88
C SER A 49 -3.28 -0.07 1.65
N ARG A 50 -3.00 -1.30 1.20
CA ARG A 50 -3.74 -1.94 0.09
C ARG A 50 -5.21 -2.14 0.41
N ARG A 51 -5.55 -2.50 1.64
CA ARG A 51 -6.94 -2.61 2.10
C ARG A 51 -7.69 -1.28 1.98
N ASN A 52 -7.04 -0.18 2.35
CA ASN A 52 -7.61 1.16 2.20
C ASN A 52 -7.79 1.56 0.72
N ASP A 53 -6.87 1.17 -0.16
CA ASP A 53 -7.05 1.37 -1.61
C ASP A 53 -8.24 0.56 -2.13
N GLY A 54 -8.35 -0.72 -1.76
CA GLY A 54 -9.51 -1.56 -2.09
C GLY A 54 -10.83 -0.95 -1.60
N ALA A 55 -10.88 -0.45 -0.37
CA ALA A 55 -12.04 0.25 0.17
C ALA A 55 -12.39 1.53 -0.61
N THR A 56 -11.37 2.28 -1.06
CA THR A 56 -11.55 3.47 -1.91
C THR A 56 -12.15 3.10 -3.27
N GLN A 57 -11.70 2.00 -3.88
CA GLN A 57 -12.28 1.51 -5.13
C GLN A 57 -13.73 1.05 -4.95
N LEU A 58 -14.07 0.39 -3.85
CA LEU A 58 -15.46 0.02 -3.53
C LEU A 58 -16.37 1.25 -3.45
N LEU A 59 -15.89 2.36 -2.85
CA LEU A 59 -16.65 3.62 -2.82
C LEU A 59 -16.80 4.25 -4.21
N ARG A 60 -15.80 4.14 -5.08
CA ARG A 60 -15.92 4.61 -6.47
C ARG A 60 -16.97 3.80 -7.25
N ILE A 61 -17.00 2.48 -7.09
CA ILE A 61 -18.03 1.63 -7.71
C ILE A 61 -19.42 1.98 -7.16
N LYS A 62 -19.54 2.30 -5.87
CA LYS A 62 -20.79 2.81 -5.29
C LYS A 62 -21.26 4.10 -5.98
N LEU A 63 -20.36 5.06 -6.20
CA LEU A 63 -20.72 6.28 -6.93
C LEU A 63 -21.18 5.99 -8.36
N GLN A 64 -20.56 5.02 -9.03
CA GLN A 64 -21.01 4.56 -10.35
C GLN A 64 -22.39 3.89 -10.29
N GLN A 65 -22.69 3.10 -9.26
CA GLN A 65 -24.01 2.50 -9.04
C GLN A 65 -25.10 3.58 -8.89
N GLU A 66 -24.85 4.59 -8.04
CA GLU A 66 -25.83 5.66 -7.85
C GLU A 66 -26.02 6.50 -9.12
N SER A 67 -24.95 6.76 -9.88
CA SER A 67 -25.03 7.42 -11.18
C SER A 67 -25.84 6.62 -12.20
N TYR A 68 -25.61 5.30 -12.28
CA TYR A 68 -26.36 4.41 -13.17
C TYR A 68 -27.86 4.38 -12.84
N ARG A 69 -28.19 4.39 -11.54
CA ARG A 69 -29.55 4.35 -11.00
C ARG A 69 -30.39 5.57 -11.36
N LEU A 70 -29.78 6.70 -11.73
CA LEU A 70 -30.50 7.90 -12.18
C LEU A 70 -31.30 7.67 -13.47
N ASN A 71 -30.83 6.77 -14.32
CA ASN A 71 -31.42 6.51 -15.64
C ASN A 71 -32.03 5.10 -15.77
N HIS A 72 -31.89 4.26 -14.73
CA HIS A 72 -32.32 2.87 -14.78
C HIS A 72 -33.13 2.51 -13.52
N PRO A 73 -34.19 1.68 -13.66
CA PRO A 73 -35.03 1.30 -12.54
C PRO A 73 -34.33 0.36 -11.55
N SER A 74 -33.20 -0.25 -11.93
CA SER A 74 -32.41 -1.15 -11.10
C SER A 74 -30.94 -0.76 -11.02
N TYR A 75 -30.25 -1.31 -10.02
CA TYR A 75 -28.80 -1.21 -9.94
C TYR A 75 -28.11 -2.03 -11.03
N ALA A 76 -26.87 -1.65 -11.33
CA ALA A 76 -26.09 -2.22 -12.41
C ALA A 76 -25.46 -3.55 -12.02
N THR A 77 -25.34 -4.46 -12.97
CA THR A 77 -24.48 -5.64 -12.87
C THR A 77 -23.02 -5.29 -13.16
N SER A 78 -22.10 -6.20 -12.83
CA SER A 78 -20.66 -6.02 -13.07
C SER A 78 -20.30 -5.73 -14.54
N SER A 79 -21.10 -6.17 -15.51
CA SER A 79 -20.83 -5.93 -16.94
C SER A 79 -21.30 -4.56 -17.44
N GLN A 80 -22.12 -3.86 -16.65
CA GLN A 80 -22.69 -2.56 -17.00
C GLN A 80 -21.88 -1.39 -16.43
N LEU A 81 -20.93 -1.66 -15.54
CA LEU A 81 -20.04 -0.68 -14.94
C LEU A 81 -18.59 -0.94 -15.33
N THR A 82 -17.80 0.13 -15.35
CA THR A 82 -16.35 0.03 -15.49
C THR A 82 -15.73 -0.25 -14.12
N LEU A 83 -15.46 -1.53 -13.86
CA LEU A 83 -14.78 -1.94 -12.63
C LEU A 83 -13.27 -1.65 -12.71
N PRO A 84 -12.65 -1.19 -11.61
CA PRO A 84 -11.23 -0.91 -11.56
C PRO A 84 -10.42 -2.21 -11.64
N VAL A 85 -9.27 -2.14 -12.31
CA VAL A 85 -8.28 -3.21 -12.30
C VAL A 85 -7.30 -2.90 -11.16
N SER A 86 -7.07 -3.88 -10.30
CA SER A 86 -6.08 -3.81 -9.22
C SER A 86 -5.21 -5.05 -9.30
N ASP A 87 -3.98 -4.99 -8.76
CA ASP A 87 -3.11 -6.16 -8.60
C ASP A 87 -3.44 -6.97 -7.34
N TYR A 88 -4.21 -6.38 -6.41
CA TYR A 88 -4.42 -6.90 -5.05
C TYR A 88 -5.87 -7.28 -4.75
N TYR A 89 -6.82 -6.77 -5.53
CA TYR A 89 -8.24 -7.10 -5.39
C TYR A 89 -8.90 -7.37 -6.73
N ASP A 90 -9.83 -8.32 -6.75
CA ASP A 90 -10.83 -8.47 -7.80
C ASP A 90 -12.18 -7.94 -7.30
N PHE A 91 -12.82 -7.11 -8.12
CA PHE A 91 -14.08 -6.46 -7.78
C PHE A 91 -15.25 -7.14 -8.47
N SER A 92 -16.35 -7.31 -7.76
CA SER A 92 -17.60 -7.85 -8.29
C SER A 92 -18.80 -7.23 -7.59
N ILE A 93 -19.96 -7.29 -8.23
CA ILE A 93 -21.22 -6.83 -7.67
C ILE A 93 -22.17 -8.03 -7.61
N VAL A 94 -22.74 -8.28 -6.44
CA VAL A 94 -23.65 -9.39 -6.13
C VAL A 94 -24.93 -8.85 -5.48
N ASN A 95 -25.94 -9.69 -5.29
CA ASN A 95 -27.23 -9.33 -4.66
C ASN A 95 -27.96 -8.14 -5.32
N ILE A 96 -27.86 -8.07 -6.64
CA ILE A 96 -28.37 -6.94 -7.43
C ILE A 96 -29.89 -7.03 -7.55
N SER A 97 -30.56 -5.94 -7.18
CA SER A 97 -32.00 -5.77 -7.39
C SER A 97 -32.31 -4.31 -7.72
N ALA A 98 -33.60 -3.96 -7.72
CA ALA A 98 -34.00 -2.57 -7.80
C ALA A 98 -33.49 -1.75 -6.61
N SER A 99 -33.47 -2.30 -5.40
CA SER A 99 -33.19 -1.57 -4.16
C SER A 99 -31.91 -1.99 -3.44
N THR A 100 -31.26 -3.07 -3.87
CA THR A 100 -30.10 -3.65 -3.17
C THR A 100 -28.96 -3.96 -4.13
N TYR A 101 -27.75 -3.87 -3.60
CA TYR A 101 -26.56 -4.46 -4.19
C TYR A 101 -25.49 -4.63 -3.11
N THR A 102 -24.53 -5.50 -3.37
CA THR A 102 -23.32 -5.62 -2.56
C THR A 102 -22.11 -5.62 -3.48
N ILE A 103 -21.19 -4.68 -3.26
CA ILE A 103 -19.93 -4.61 -3.98
C ILE A 103 -18.91 -5.36 -3.14
N VAL A 104 -18.19 -6.30 -3.76
CA VAL A 104 -17.24 -7.19 -3.10
C VAL A 104 -15.86 -6.99 -3.72
N ALA A 105 -14.85 -6.80 -2.87
CA ALA A 105 -13.44 -6.85 -3.21
C ALA A 105 -12.83 -8.12 -2.61
N LEU A 106 -12.38 -9.04 -3.46
CA LEU A 106 -11.73 -10.29 -3.08
C LEU A 106 -10.23 -10.17 -3.22
N ALA A 107 -9.48 -10.46 -2.17
CA ALA A 107 -8.03 -10.37 -2.14
C ALA A 107 -7.39 -11.36 -3.13
N LYS A 108 -6.37 -10.89 -3.85
CA LYS A 108 -5.55 -11.71 -4.76
C LYS A 108 -4.06 -11.41 -4.60
N GLY A 109 -3.24 -12.29 -5.16
CA GLY A 109 -1.79 -12.19 -5.08
C GLY A 109 -1.32 -12.06 -3.63
N SER A 110 -0.39 -11.14 -3.37
CA SER A 110 0.17 -10.94 -2.04
C SER A 110 -0.80 -10.39 -0.99
N GLN A 111 -2.01 -9.96 -1.37
CA GLN A 111 -3.02 -9.52 -0.39
C GLN A 111 -3.72 -10.71 0.30
N GLN A 112 -3.59 -11.93 -0.24
CA GLN A 112 -4.18 -13.14 0.36
C GLN A 112 -3.55 -13.49 1.72
N THR A 113 -2.38 -12.93 2.05
CA THR A 113 -1.76 -13.06 3.38
C THR A 113 -2.56 -12.35 4.48
N ASP A 114 -3.45 -11.41 4.14
CA ASP A 114 -4.40 -10.78 5.06
C ASP A 114 -5.57 -11.73 5.39
N SER A 115 -5.25 -12.84 6.04
CA SER A 115 -6.17 -13.97 6.28
C SER A 115 -7.50 -13.58 6.94
N ALA A 116 -7.51 -12.55 7.79
CA ALA A 116 -8.71 -12.07 8.47
C ALA A 116 -9.56 -11.10 7.62
N CYS A 117 -9.02 -10.57 6.52
CA CYS A 117 -9.61 -9.51 5.70
C CYS A 117 -9.50 -9.79 4.19
N GLN A 118 -9.55 -11.06 3.79
CA GLN A 118 -9.49 -11.45 2.38
C GLN A 118 -10.69 -10.98 1.56
N THR A 119 -11.79 -10.60 2.20
CA THR A 119 -12.96 -10.06 1.51
C THR A 119 -13.42 -8.79 2.20
N LEU A 120 -13.59 -7.73 1.41
CA LEU A 120 -14.23 -6.48 1.84
C LEU A 120 -15.52 -6.33 1.04
N ALA A 121 -16.63 -6.05 1.70
CA ALA A 121 -17.88 -5.78 1.03
C ALA A 121 -18.59 -4.55 1.58
N ILE A 122 -19.19 -3.77 0.68
CA ILE A 122 -20.05 -2.63 1.01
C ILE A 122 -21.38 -2.72 0.26
N ASP A 123 -22.48 -2.41 0.94
CA ASP A 123 -23.81 -2.41 0.34
C ASP A 123 -24.33 -1.00 -0.01
N GLN A 124 -25.56 -0.93 -0.55
CA GLN A 124 -26.21 0.34 -0.87
C GLN A 124 -26.37 1.27 0.35
N SER A 125 -26.45 0.70 1.55
CA SER A 125 -26.67 1.41 2.82
C SER A 125 -25.36 1.74 3.56
N MET A 126 -24.20 1.57 2.90
CA MET A 126 -22.87 1.78 3.49
C MET A 126 -22.51 0.80 4.62
N ASN A 127 -23.22 -0.32 4.73
CA ASN A 127 -22.82 -1.37 5.66
C ASN A 127 -21.56 -2.03 5.13
N LYS A 128 -20.52 -2.03 5.98
CA LYS A 128 -19.19 -2.52 5.67
C LYS A 128 -18.96 -3.85 6.37
N THR A 129 -18.55 -4.85 5.61
CA THR A 129 -18.29 -6.19 6.17
C THR A 129 -16.95 -6.74 5.68
N PRO A 130 -16.20 -7.45 6.54
CA PRO A 130 -16.36 -7.56 7.99
C PRO A 130 -15.81 -6.31 8.72
N ALA A 131 -16.50 -5.83 9.77
CA ALA A 131 -16.26 -4.50 10.35
C ALA A 131 -14.82 -4.22 10.83
N HIS A 132 -14.10 -5.23 11.33
CA HIS A 132 -12.71 -5.07 11.82
C HIS A 132 -11.68 -4.83 10.71
N CYS A 133 -12.06 -5.00 9.45
CA CYS A 133 -11.19 -4.84 8.28
C CYS A 133 -11.28 -3.46 7.63
N TRP A 134 -12.21 -2.62 8.06
CA TRP A 134 -12.48 -1.31 7.45
C TRP A 134 -11.86 -0.14 8.20
#